data_AF-A0AA42EC47-F1
#
_entry.id   AF-A0AA42EC47-F1
#
_cell.length_a   1.000
_cell.length_b   1.000
_cell.length_c   1.000
_cell.angle_alpha   90.00
_cell.angle_beta   90.00
_cell.angle_gamma   90.00
#
_symmetry.space_group_name_H-M   'P 1'
#
loop_
_entity.id
_entity.type
_entity.pdbx_description
1 polymer ?
#
loop_
_entity_poly.entity_id
_entity_poly.type
_entity_poly.pdbx_seq_one_letter_code
_entity_poly.pdbx_strand_id
1 'polypeptide(L)'
;MTPSDTRVDAAVDRGTDKLKTSAAWMEGSTARMEGATGQMAGSADRRTELAADRTLFAAERTYAAWVRTGLAALASGIGAKALLEGVVPQWMILSTGSVLVLFSAFCFAAAVWRQMRPGPPPPRPDTPRLPPALLIAVNGFLILVALTALAGVLFGRDAAP
;
A
#
# COMPACT_ATOMS: atom_id res chain seq x y z
N MET A 1 -33.26 -34.31 -67.72
CA MET A 1 -33.47 -33.69 -66.40
C MET A 1 -34.61 -34.43 -65.71
N THR A 2 -34.31 -35.36 -64.80
CA THR A 2 -35.33 -36.20 -64.12
C THR A 2 -35.77 -35.57 -62.79
N PRO A 3 -37.02 -35.79 -62.33
CA PRO A 3 -37.55 -35.20 -61.08
C PRO A 3 -36.81 -35.57 -59.79
N SER A 4 -35.83 -36.49 -59.86
CA SER A 4 -34.94 -36.89 -58.78
C SER A 4 -33.76 -35.93 -58.59
N ASP A 5 -33.16 -35.43 -59.68
CA ASP A 5 -31.97 -34.55 -59.61
C ASP A 5 -32.34 -33.20 -58.99
N THR A 6 -33.47 -32.62 -59.40
CA THR A 6 -33.97 -31.35 -58.87
C THR A 6 -34.26 -31.38 -57.37
N ARG A 7 -34.57 -32.56 -56.82
CA ARG A 7 -34.81 -32.75 -55.38
C ARG A 7 -33.52 -32.83 -54.57
N VAL A 8 -32.46 -33.39 -55.17
CA VAL A 8 -31.12 -33.49 -54.57
C VAL A 8 -30.46 -32.11 -54.58
N ASP A 9 -30.51 -31.39 -55.70
CA ASP A 9 -29.96 -30.03 -55.83
C ASP A 9 -30.59 -29.08 -54.81
N ALA A 10 -31.93 -29.11 -54.68
CA ALA A 10 -32.64 -28.32 -53.69
C ALA A 10 -32.35 -28.72 -52.22
N ALA A 11 -31.92 -29.96 -51.97
CA ALA A 11 -31.50 -30.40 -50.64
C ALA A 11 -30.08 -29.92 -50.31
N VAL A 12 -29.17 -29.95 -51.30
CA VAL A 12 -27.81 -29.42 -51.18
C VAL A 12 -27.83 -27.92 -50.94
N ASP A 13 -28.61 -27.17 -51.73
CA ASP A 13 -28.73 -25.71 -51.57
C ASP A 13 -29.21 -25.33 -50.17
N ARG A 14 -30.26 -26.00 -49.65
CA ARG A 14 -30.74 -25.80 -48.28
C ARG A 14 -29.69 -26.11 -47.22
N GLY A 15 -28.85 -27.12 -47.45
CA GLY A 15 -27.71 -27.44 -46.58
C GLY A 15 -26.68 -26.31 -46.58
N THR A 16 -26.33 -25.78 -47.75
CA THR A 16 -25.37 -24.68 -47.87
C THR A 16 -25.88 -23.38 -47.25
N ASP A 17 -27.16 -23.06 -47.37
CA ASP A 17 -27.76 -21.87 -46.76
C ASP A 17 -27.80 -21.95 -45.25
N LYS A 18 -28.09 -23.14 -44.70
CA LYS A 18 -28.00 -23.39 -43.25
C LYS A 18 -26.57 -23.17 -42.75
N LEU A 19 -25.56 -23.69 -43.46
CA LEU A 19 -24.16 -23.53 -43.11
C LEU A 19 -23.71 -22.06 -43.17
N LYS A 20 -24.08 -21.31 -44.22
CA LYS A 20 -23.80 -19.88 -44.33
C LYS A 20 -24.43 -19.08 -43.18
N THR A 21 -25.68 -19.39 -42.84
CA THR A 21 -26.39 -18.72 -41.73
C THR A 21 -25.73 -19.03 -40.39
N SER A 22 -25.32 -20.29 -40.18
CA SER A 22 -24.59 -20.69 -38.98
C SER A 22 -23.21 -20.02 -38.88
N ALA A 23 -22.47 -19.91 -39.99
CA ALA A 23 -21.18 -19.22 -40.03
C ALA A 23 -21.32 -17.72 -39.68
N ALA A 24 -22.30 -17.04 -40.29
CA ALA A 24 -22.61 -15.64 -39.99
C ALA A 24 -23.02 -15.43 -38.52
N TRP A 25 -23.78 -16.38 -37.95
CA TRP A 25 -24.15 -16.33 -36.54
C TRP A 25 -22.96 -16.56 -35.59
N MET A 26 -22.02 -17.43 -35.96
CA MET A 26 -20.79 -17.64 -35.20
C MET A 26 -19.89 -16.41 -35.22
N GLU A 27 -19.67 -15.80 -36.38
CA GLU A 27 -18.86 -14.58 -36.52
C GLU A 27 -19.41 -13.43 -35.65
N GLY A 28 -20.72 -13.18 -35.71
CA GLY A 28 -21.38 -12.17 -34.87
C GLY A 28 -21.41 -12.52 -33.37
N SER A 29 -21.24 -13.80 -33.01
CA SER A 29 -21.11 -14.22 -31.61
C SER A 29 -19.69 -14.05 -31.10
N THR A 30 -18.68 -14.36 -31.92
CA THR A 30 -17.25 -14.15 -31.60
C THR A 30 -16.95 -12.67 -31.42
N ALA A 31 -17.42 -11.79 -32.32
CA ALA A 31 -17.23 -10.34 -32.19
C ALA A 31 -17.87 -9.77 -30.90
N ARG A 32 -19.03 -10.30 -30.49
CA ARG A 32 -19.67 -9.92 -29.21
C ARG A 32 -18.91 -10.46 -28.01
N MET A 33 -18.38 -11.67 -28.08
CA MET A 33 -17.53 -12.24 -27.04
C MET A 33 -16.23 -11.45 -26.86
N GLU A 34 -15.58 -11.03 -27.95
CA GLU A 34 -14.37 -10.20 -27.89
C GLU A 34 -14.65 -8.85 -27.21
N GLY A 35 -15.73 -8.18 -27.60
CA GLY A 35 -16.16 -6.93 -26.96
C GLY A 35 -16.51 -7.10 -25.47
N ALA A 36 -17.22 -8.18 -25.13
CA ALA A 36 -17.55 -8.50 -23.74
C ALA A 36 -16.30 -8.84 -22.92
N THR A 37 -15.36 -9.62 -23.47
CA THR A 37 -14.11 -10.00 -22.81
C THR A 37 -13.23 -8.77 -22.57
N GLY A 38 -13.16 -7.85 -23.54
CA GLY A 38 -12.46 -6.58 -23.39
C GLY A 38 -13.06 -5.69 -22.29
N GLN A 39 -14.39 -5.58 -22.24
CA GLN A 39 -15.07 -4.85 -21.16
C GLN A 39 -14.87 -5.52 -19.79
N MET A 40 -14.93 -6.85 -19.72
CA MET A 40 -14.69 -7.61 -18.50
C MET A 40 -13.25 -7.40 -18.00
N ALA A 41 -12.24 -7.49 -18.88
CA ALA A 41 -10.84 -7.24 -18.55
C ALA A 41 -10.63 -5.81 -18.02
N GLY A 42 -11.14 -4.79 -18.72
CA GLY A 42 -11.05 -3.41 -18.26
C GLY A 42 -11.75 -3.17 -16.91
N SER A 43 -12.89 -3.81 -16.67
CA SER A 43 -13.59 -3.73 -15.38
C SER A 43 -12.81 -4.42 -14.24
N ALA A 44 -12.11 -5.52 -14.54
CA ALA A 44 -11.30 -6.26 -13.58
C ALA A 44 -10.05 -5.46 -13.19
N ASP A 45 -9.37 -4.85 -14.16
CA ASP A 45 -8.22 -3.98 -13.90
C ASP A 45 -8.61 -2.79 -13.02
N ARG A 46 -9.73 -2.11 -13.32
CA ARG A 46 -10.18 -0.97 -12.50
C ARG A 46 -10.54 -1.38 -11.07
N ARG A 47 -11.13 -2.56 -10.88
CA ARG A 47 -11.41 -3.10 -9.53
C ARG A 47 -10.13 -3.42 -8.78
N THR A 48 -9.11 -3.93 -9.47
CA THR A 48 -7.80 -4.25 -8.90
C THR A 48 -7.05 -2.99 -8.45
N GLU A 49 -7.08 -1.94 -9.27
CA GLU A 49 -6.51 -0.63 -8.93
C GLU A 49 -7.20 -0.02 -7.69
N LEU A 50 -8.54 -0.01 -7.68
CA LEU A 50 -9.32 0.48 -6.53
C LEU A 50 -9.10 -0.34 -5.26
N ALA A 51 -8.76 -1.63 -5.37
CA ALA A 51 -8.39 -2.45 -4.23
C ALA A 51 -7.00 -2.06 -3.70
N ALA A 52 -6.03 -1.84 -4.59
CA ALA A 52 -4.69 -1.40 -4.24
C ALA A 52 -4.70 -0.04 -3.52
N ASP A 53 -5.44 0.94 -4.04
CA ASP A 53 -5.54 2.28 -3.44
C ASP A 53 -6.10 2.23 -2.01
N ARG A 54 -7.11 1.38 -1.75
CA ARG A 54 -7.66 1.20 -0.38
C ARG A 54 -6.63 0.64 0.59
N THR A 55 -5.81 -0.32 0.15
CA THR A 55 -4.73 -0.85 1.00
C THR A 55 -3.66 0.20 1.30
N LEU A 56 -3.40 1.09 0.35
CA LEU A 56 -2.43 2.17 0.48
C LEU A 56 -2.93 3.25 1.45
N PHE A 57 -4.17 3.72 1.32
CA PHE A 57 -4.76 4.68 2.27
C PHE A 57 -4.87 4.12 3.70
N ALA A 58 -5.12 2.82 3.84
CA ALA A 58 -5.06 2.16 5.15
C ALA A 58 -3.63 2.16 5.70
N ALA A 59 -2.63 1.93 4.85
CA ALA A 59 -1.23 1.98 5.24
C ALA A 59 -0.80 3.39 5.69
N GLU A 60 -1.20 4.45 4.98
CA GLU A 60 -0.91 5.84 5.37
C GLU A 60 -1.47 6.20 6.74
N ARG A 61 -2.70 5.77 7.06
CA ARG A 61 -3.29 5.98 8.41
C ARG A 61 -2.47 5.30 9.50
N THR A 62 -2.01 4.07 9.27
CA THR A 62 -1.14 3.39 10.25
C THR A 62 0.18 4.12 10.41
N TYR A 63 0.77 4.59 9.31
CA TYR A 63 2.01 5.37 9.34
C TYR A 63 1.86 6.68 10.12
N ALA A 64 0.81 7.46 9.84
CA ALA A 64 0.53 8.69 10.56
C ALA A 64 0.29 8.44 12.06
N ALA A 65 -0.33 7.32 12.41
CA ALA A 65 -0.49 6.90 13.80
C ALA A 65 0.86 6.63 14.47
N TRP A 66 1.76 5.88 13.83
CA TRP A 66 3.11 5.60 14.34
C TRP A 66 3.94 6.88 14.53
N VAL A 67 3.92 7.80 13.56
CA VAL A 67 4.66 9.08 13.66
C VAL A 67 4.12 9.93 14.80
N ARG A 68 2.79 10.06 14.92
CA ARG A 68 2.14 10.84 15.98
C ARG A 68 2.47 10.30 17.37
N THR A 69 2.38 9.00 17.59
CA THR A 69 2.70 8.40 18.90
C THR A 69 4.19 8.47 19.18
N GLY A 70 5.05 8.32 18.18
CA GLY A 70 6.49 8.53 18.30
C GLY A 70 6.85 9.95 18.73
N LEU A 71 6.26 10.98 18.11
CA LEU A 71 6.49 12.39 18.47
C LEU A 71 6.01 12.71 19.88
N ALA A 72 4.83 12.23 20.27
CA ALA A 72 4.31 12.40 21.63
C ALA A 72 5.23 11.75 22.67
N ALA A 73 5.71 10.53 22.40
CA ALA A 73 6.66 9.85 23.27
C ALA A 73 8.01 10.59 23.36
N LEU A 74 8.51 11.13 22.25
CA LEU A 74 9.75 11.92 22.24
C LEU A 74 9.62 13.18 23.11
N ALA A 75 8.55 13.95 22.90
CA ALA A 75 8.28 15.18 23.64
C ALA A 75 8.15 14.89 25.14
N SER A 76 7.41 13.82 25.50
CA SER A 76 7.28 13.37 26.89
C SER A 76 8.61 12.89 27.48
N GLY A 77 9.45 12.17 26.71
CA GLY A 77 10.75 11.70 27.18
C GLY A 77 11.74 12.84 27.47
N ILE A 78 11.75 13.87 26.62
CA ILE A 78 12.56 15.08 26.82
C ILE A 78 12.00 15.92 27.98
N GLY A 79 10.67 16.09 28.05
CA GLY A 79 9.99 16.87 29.09
C GLY A 79 10.02 16.21 30.47
N ALA A 80 10.17 14.89 30.56
CA ALA A 80 10.19 14.16 31.82
C ALA A 80 11.25 14.69 32.80
N LYS A 81 12.43 15.10 32.30
CA LYS A 81 13.47 15.67 33.15
C LYS A 81 13.02 16.98 33.81
N ALA A 82 12.48 17.91 33.03
CA ALA A 82 12.05 19.21 33.54
C ALA A 82 10.83 19.11 34.48
N LEU A 83 9.97 18.11 34.29
CA LEU A 83 8.75 17.94 35.08
C LEU A 83 8.97 17.20 36.41
N LEU A 84 9.94 16.28 36.46
CA LEU A 84 10.15 15.42 37.63
C LEU A 84 11.39 15.81 38.47
N GLU A 85 12.15 16.82 38.04
CA GLU A 85 13.30 17.35 38.78
C GLU A 85 12.90 17.79 40.19
N GLY A 86 13.60 17.30 41.21
CA GLY A 86 13.35 17.63 42.62
C GLY A 86 12.20 16.85 43.29
N VAL A 87 11.42 16.04 42.55
CA VAL A 87 10.29 15.26 43.11
C VAL A 87 10.64 13.79 43.30
N VAL A 88 11.38 13.20 42.37
CA VAL A 88 11.74 11.77 42.37
C VAL A 88 13.25 11.57 42.16
N PRO A 89 13.79 10.39 42.55
CA PRO A 89 15.19 10.08 42.35
C PRO A 89 15.62 10.21 40.90
N GLN A 90 16.78 10.83 40.66
CA GLN A 90 17.28 11.16 39.33
C GLN A 90 17.38 9.93 38.40
N TRP A 91 17.74 8.76 38.94
CA TRP A 91 17.80 7.51 38.18
C TRP A 91 16.44 7.11 37.58
N MET A 92 15.34 7.42 38.27
CA MET A 92 13.96 7.07 37.84
C MET A 92 13.46 8.02 36.74
N ILE A 93 13.85 9.28 36.81
CA ILE A 93 13.59 10.29 35.77
C ILE A 93 14.32 9.89 34.48
N LEU A 94 15.61 9.55 34.61
CA LEU A 94 16.46 9.12 33.51
C LEU A 94 15.92 7.84 32.85
N SER A 95 15.54 6.83 33.64
CA SER A 95 15.00 5.58 33.10
C SER A 95 13.69 5.80 32.35
N THR A 96 12.80 6.64 32.88
CA THR A 96 11.51 6.96 32.24
C THR A 96 11.73 7.69 30.92
N GLY A 97 12.61 8.69 30.91
CA GLY A 97 12.99 9.42 29.70
C GLY A 97 13.61 8.49 28.63
N SER A 98 14.55 7.62 29.02
CA SER A 98 15.16 6.64 28.10
C SER A 98 14.14 5.71 27.45
N VAL A 99 13.19 5.17 28.22
CA VAL A 99 12.15 4.27 27.69
C VAL A 99 11.26 5.00 26.69
N LEU A 100 10.83 6.23 27.01
CA LEU A 100 10.02 7.07 26.12
C LEU A 100 10.74 7.41 24.81
N VAL A 101 12.04 7.75 24.90
CA VAL A 101 12.88 8.05 23.73
C VAL A 101 13.14 6.80 22.89
N LEU A 102 13.42 5.65 23.49
CA LEU A 102 13.58 4.37 22.79
C LEU A 102 12.28 3.94 22.10
N PHE A 103 11.13 4.11 22.78
CA PHE A 103 9.82 3.82 22.20
C PHE A 103 9.53 4.74 21.00
N SER A 104 9.92 6.00 21.08
CA SER A 104 9.85 6.93 19.95
C SER A 104 10.69 6.47 18.75
N ALA A 105 11.95 6.09 18.99
CA ALA A 105 12.83 5.55 17.96
C ALA A 105 12.25 4.28 17.31
N PHE A 106 11.66 3.40 18.11
CA PHE A 106 10.96 2.21 17.63
C PHE A 106 9.78 2.57 16.72
N CYS A 107 8.94 3.54 17.11
CA CYS A 107 7.83 4.02 16.29
C CYS A 107 8.29 4.55 14.93
N PHE A 108 9.39 5.31 14.88
CA PHE A 108 9.96 5.80 13.63
C PHE A 108 10.57 4.67 12.77
N ALA A 109 11.25 3.70 13.40
CA ALA A 109 11.79 2.53 12.70
C ALA A 109 10.66 1.66 12.10
N ALA A 110 9.56 1.46 12.81
CA ALA A 110 8.38 0.76 12.30
C ALA A 110 7.77 1.48 11.08
N ALA A 111 7.74 2.81 11.10
CA ALA A 111 7.32 3.64 9.98
C ALA A 111 8.22 3.44 8.74
N VAL A 112 9.55 3.40 8.92
CA VAL A 112 10.53 3.19 7.83
C VAL A 112 10.50 1.76 7.30
N TRP A 113 10.44 0.76 8.17
CA TRP A 113 10.43 -0.66 7.77
C TRP A 113 9.25 -0.98 6.85
N ARG A 114 8.09 -0.38 7.12
CA ARG A 114 6.89 -0.46 6.27
C ARG A 114 7.16 0.03 4.84
N GLN A 115 8.01 1.04 4.67
CA GLN A 115 8.28 1.68 3.39
C GLN A 115 9.32 0.94 2.55
N MET A 116 10.24 0.22 3.19
CA MET A 116 11.25 -0.62 2.53
C MET A 116 10.68 -1.90 1.91
N ARG A 117 9.42 -2.26 2.19
CA ARG A 117 8.71 -3.36 1.53
C ARG A 117 7.47 -2.84 0.77
N PRO A 118 7.64 -2.03 -0.29
CA PRO A 118 6.54 -1.80 -1.21
C PRO A 118 6.13 -3.14 -1.80
N GLY A 119 4.85 -3.50 -1.67
CA GLY A 119 4.30 -4.66 -2.38
C GLY A 119 4.48 -4.53 -3.90
N PRO A 120 4.19 -5.59 -4.67
CA PRO A 120 4.31 -5.57 -6.13
C PRO A 120 3.68 -4.30 -6.70
N PRO A 121 4.36 -3.59 -7.63
CA PRO A 121 3.88 -2.32 -8.14
C PRO A 121 2.48 -2.52 -8.77
N PRO A 122 1.44 -1.83 -8.29
CA PRO A 122 0.14 -1.88 -8.94
C PRO A 122 0.23 -1.19 -10.33
N PRO A 123 -0.65 -1.58 -11.28
CA PRO A 123 -0.85 -0.83 -12.51
C PRO A 123 -1.15 0.64 -12.18
N ARG A 124 -0.43 1.54 -12.87
CA ARG A 124 -0.37 3.01 -12.73
C ARG A 124 -1.47 3.63 -11.83
N PRO A 125 -1.13 3.99 -10.58
CA PRO A 125 -2.03 4.75 -9.72
C PRO A 125 -1.99 6.25 -10.05
N ASP A 126 -3.16 6.83 -10.26
CA ASP A 126 -3.39 8.28 -10.49
C ASP A 126 -3.26 9.14 -9.20
N THR A 127 -2.89 8.54 -8.07
CA THR A 127 -2.77 9.26 -6.79
C THR A 127 -1.35 9.82 -6.57
N PRO A 128 -1.20 11.13 -6.24
CA PRO A 128 0.09 11.72 -5.94
C PRO A 128 0.69 11.05 -4.70
N ARG A 129 1.77 10.29 -4.90
CA ARG A 129 2.50 9.62 -3.82
C ARG A 129 3.39 10.62 -3.08
N LEU A 130 3.33 10.61 -1.75
CA LEU A 130 4.34 11.28 -0.94
C LEU A 130 5.71 10.68 -1.26
N PRO A 131 6.73 11.48 -1.59
CA PRO A 131 8.03 10.98 -2.02
C PRO A 131 8.64 10.09 -0.93
N PRO A 132 8.88 8.78 -1.19
CA PRO A 132 9.38 7.85 -0.19
C PRO A 132 10.71 8.32 0.42
N ALA A 133 11.54 9.00 -0.37
CA ALA A 133 12.80 9.59 0.07
C ALA A 133 12.62 10.63 1.18
N LEU A 134 11.58 11.47 1.13
CA LEU A 134 11.31 12.47 2.15
C LEU A 134 10.94 11.81 3.48
N LEU A 135 10.12 10.75 3.43
CA LEU A 135 9.69 10.01 4.61
C LEU A 135 10.86 9.23 5.24
N ILE A 136 11.71 8.60 4.43
CA ILE A 136 12.94 7.96 4.92
C ILE A 136 13.87 8.98 5.56
N ALA A 137 14.08 10.14 4.91
CA ALA A 137 14.94 11.19 5.43
C ALA A 137 14.43 11.74 6.78
N VAL A 138 13.13 12.05 6.89
CA VAL A 138 12.54 12.60 8.12
C VAL A 138 12.59 11.59 9.27
N ASN A 139 12.22 10.32 9.06
CA ASN A 139 12.29 9.33 10.14
C ASN A 139 13.72 8.95 10.50
N GLY A 140 14.63 8.87 9.51
CA GLY A 140 16.05 8.65 9.77
C GLY A 140 16.64 9.76 10.64
N PHE A 141 16.28 11.02 10.34
CA PHE A 141 16.62 12.16 11.17
C PHE A 141 16.05 12.04 12.58
N LEU A 142 14.78 11.64 12.74
CA LEU A 142 14.15 11.47 14.04
C LEU A 142 14.76 10.33 14.87
N ILE A 143 15.19 9.23 14.24
CA ILE A 143 15.97 8.16 14.90
C ILE A 143 17.29 8.74 15.40
N LEU A 144 17.98 9.55 14.60
CA LEU A 144 19.24 10.18 15.00
C LEU A 144 19.03 11.14 16.19
N VAL A 145 17.96 11.94 16.17
CA VAL A 145 17.56 12.78 17.31
C VAL A 145 17.28 11.94 18.55
N ALA A 146 16.56 10.82 18.42
CA ALA A 146 16.29 9.92 19.55
C ALA A 146 17.56 9.26 20.09
N LEU A 147 18.49 8.83 19.23
CA LEU A 147 19.80 8.31 19.64
C LEU A 147 20.63 9.39 20.35
N THR A 148 20.58 10.62 19.86
CA THR A 148 21.27 11.77 20.47
C THR A 148 20.69 12.07 21.86
N ALA A 149 19.36 12.07 21.99
CA ALA A 149 18.67 12.23 23.27
C ALA A 149 18.99 11.08 24.24
N LEU A 150 19.01 9.84 23.75
CA LEU A 150 19.38 8.66 24.54
C LEU A 150 20.83 8.76 25.04
N ALA A 151 21.76 9.15 24.17
CA ALA A 151 23.14 9.42 24.54
C ALA A 151 23.21 10.52 25.60
N GLY A 152 22.46 11.62 25.46
CA GLY A 152 22.37 12.67 26.49
C GLY A 152 21.87 12.17 27.84
N VAL A 153 20.88 11.27 27.86
CA VAL A 153 20.38 10.64 29.09
C VAL A 153 21.42 9.68 29.70
N LEU A 154 22.15 8.93 28.88
CA LEU A 154 23.15 7.96 29.34
C LEU A 154 24.45 8.62 29.81
N PHE A 155 24.99 9.60 29.08
CA PHE A 155 26.20 10.32 29.45
C PHE A 155 25.96 11.41 30.51
N GLY A 156 24.70 11.83 30.72
CA GLY A 156 24.30 12.59 31.91
C GLY A 156 24.53 11.82 33.22
N ARG A 157 24.77 10.51 33.16
CA ARG A 157 25.16 9.65 34.30
C ARG A 157 26.60 9.91 34.78
N ASP A 158 27.47 10.43 33.91
CA ASP A 158 28.91 10.59 34.19
C ASP A 158 29.27 12.03 34.64
N ALA A 159 28.30 12.95 34.67
CA ALA A 159 28.50 14.36 35.00
C ALA A 159 28.10 14.75 36.44
N ALA A 160 27.79 13.78 37.31
CA ALA A 160 27.51 14.03 38.72
C ALA A 160 28.78 13.77 39.58
N PRO A 161 29.45 14.81 40.12
CA PRO A 161 30.39 14.65 41.23
C PRO A 161 29.68 14.34 42.55
#